data_AF-A0A966K4X9-F1
#
_entry.id   AF-A0A966K4X9-F1
#
_cell.length_a   1.000
_cell.length_b   1.000
_cell.length_c   1.000
_cell.angle_alpha   90.00
_cell.angle_beta   90.00
_cell.angle_gamma   90.00
#
_symmetry.space_group_name_H-M   'P 1'
#
loop_
_entity.id
_entity.type
_entity.pdbx_description
1 polymer ?
#
loop_
_entity_poly.entity_id
_entity_poly.type
_entity_poly.pdbx_seq_one_letter_code
_entity_poly.pdbx_strand_id
1 'polypeptide(L)'
;MSAGSAVNNKITFNSDTATNYSRTYVYGDGSSALSGRDSSQDNLGFIYWSSTNPSTTIVQIQNYSNTTTYKTSLARTSESGVAAAYVGLWRSTSAITSLTITRGSTNDFASGSTFNLYGVANASITNV
;
A
#
# COMPACT_ATOMS: atom_id res chain seq x y z
N MET A 1 27.58 3.14 4.92
CA MET A 1 26.21 2.76 4.55
C MET A 1 25.36 3.02 5.80
N SER A 2 24.53 4.07 5.77
CA SER A 2 23.84 4.60 6.97
C SER A 2 22.62 3.76 7.31
N ALA A 3 22.35 3.63 8.61
CA ALA A 3 21.19 2.97 9.18
C ALA A 3 19.86 3.50 8.61
N GLY A 4 18.88 2.57 8.53
CA GLY A 4 17.50 2.67 8.08
C GLY A 4 16.92 4.05 7.80
N SER A 5 16.57 4.29 6.53
CA SER A 5 15.50 5.23 6.18
C SER A 5 14.29 4.42 5.73
N ALA A 6 13.16 4.59 6.42
CA ALA A 6 11.92 3.89 6.11
C ALA A 6 11.41 4.28 4.71
N VAL A 7 11.30 3.32 3.80
CA VAL A 7 10.68 3.52 2.48
C VAL A 7 9.22 3.11 2.60
N ASN A 8 8.30 4.08 2.48
CA ASN A 8 6.87 3.80 2.50
C ASN A 8 6.38 3.72 1.05
N ASN A 9 6.09 2.53 0.53
CA ASN A 9 5.36 2.47 -0.73
C ASN A 9 3.95 3.03 -0.50
N LYS A 10 3.41 3.75 -1.48
CA LYS A 10 2.14 4.45 -1.38
C LYS A 10 1.25 3.99 -2.50
N ILE A 11 -0.03 3.81 -2.19
CA ILE A 11 -1.07 3.68 -3.20
C ILE A 11 -2.03 4.84 -3.07
N THR A 12 -2.35 5.45 -4.21
CA THR A 12 -3.46 6.40 -4.34
C THR A 12 -4.49 5.85 -5.33
N PHE A 13 -5.76 6.14 -5.04
CA PHE A 13 -6.90 5.75 -5.85
C PHE A 13 -7.39 6.95 -6.65
N ASN A 14 -7.67 6.76 -7.95
CA ASN A 14 -8.24 7.81 -8.81
C ASN A 14 -7.48 9.14 -8.79
N SER A 15 -6.16 9.10 -8.61
CA SER A 15 -5.31 10.29 -8.43
C SER A 15 -5.77 11.22 -7.29
N ASP A 16 -6.52 10.72 -6.31
CA ASP A 16 -6.95 11.49 -5.14
C ASP A 16 -5.73 11.75 -4.23
N THR A 17 -5.32 13.02 -4.18
CA THR A 17 -4.25 13.56 -3.33
C THR A 17 -4.79 14.35 -2.13
N ALA A 18 -6.11 14.39 -1.93
CA ALA A 18 -6.68 15.01 -0.75
C ALA A 18 -6.51 14.08 0.47
N THR A 19 -6.67 14.63 1.68
CA THR A 19 -6.49 13.89 2.94
C THR A 19 -7.67 12.97 3.28
N ASN A 20 -8.07 12.12 2.33
CA ASN A 20 -9.24 11.24 2.39
C ASN A 20 -8.91 9.83 2.88
N TYR A 21 -7.65 9.56 3.24
CA TYR A 21 -7.20 8.24 3.60
C TYR A 21 -6.99 8.10 5.12
N SER A 22 -7.05 6.86 5.60
CA SER A 22 -6.54 6.51 6.92
C SER A 22 -6.11 5.06 6.91
N ARG A 23 -5.21 4.71 7.82
CA ARG A 23 -4.73 3.34 7.99
C ARG A 23 -4.65 2.97 9.47
N THR A 24 -4.95 1.72 9.76
CA THR A 24 -4.61 1.06 11.02
C THR A 24 -3.67 -0.08 10.69
N TYR A 25 -2.61 -0.24 11.47
CA TYR A 25 -1.59 -1.22 11.15
C TYR A 25 -1.04 -1.92 12.38
N VAL A 26 -0.52 -3.12 12.13
CA VAL A 26 0.27 -3.91 13.07
C VAL A 26 1.46 -4.48 12.30
N TYR A 27 2.64 -4.46 12.90
CA TYR A 27 3.82 -5.09 12.33
C TYR A 27 4.72 -5.67 13.43
N GLY A 28 5.54 -6.63 13.04
CA GLY A 28 6.67 -7.10 13.82
C GLY A 28 7.93 -7.10 12.98
N ASP A 29 9.06 -6.79 13.60
CA ASP A 29 10.38 -6.71 12.96
C ASP A 29 11.36 -7.80 13.47
N GLY A 30 10.82 -8.84 14.12
CA GLY A 30 11.59 -9.93 14.70
C GLY A 30 12.18 -9.61 16.08
N SER A 31 12.14 -8.35 16.52
CA SER A 31 12.58 -7.92 17.85
C SER A 31 11.44 -7.31 18.67
N SER A 32 10.50 -6.64 18.02
CA SER A 32 9.38 -5.93 18.63
C SER A 32 8.12 -6.09 17.79
N ALA A 33 6.96 -5.93 18.45
CA ALA A 33 5.66 -5.83 17.80
C ALA A 33 5.08 -4.44 18.09
N LEU A 34 4.58 -3.77 17.06
CA LEU A 34 4.00 -2.44 17.15
C LEU A 34 2.65 -2.41 16.45
N SER A 35 1.76 -1.54 16.93
CA SER A 35 0.54 -1.18 16.23
C SER A 35 0.32 0.33 16.27
N GLY A 36 -0.42 0.84 15.29
CA GLY A 36 -0.67 2.27 15.16
C GLY A 36 -1.84 2.59 14.24
N ARG A 37 -2.17 3.87 14.18
CA ARG A 37 -3.23 4.43 13.34
C ARG A 37 -2.81 5.81 12.85
N ASP A 38 -3.01 6.04 11.56
CA ASP A 38 -2.90 7.36 10.95
C ASP A 38 -4.24 7.75 10.35
N SER A 39 -4.70 8.96 10.64
CA SER A 39 -5.89 9.57 10.03
C SER A 39 -5.52 10.72 9.11
N SER A 40 -6.45 11.10 8.24
CA SER A 40 -6.31 12.26 7.33
C SER A 40 -5.02 12.23 6.50
N GLN A 41 -4.72 11.06 5.93
CA GLN A 41 -3.59 10.86 5.02
C GLN A 41 -3.99 11.16 3.59
N ASP A 42 -3.03 11.54 2.74
CA ASP A 42 -3.19 11.78 1.30
C ASP A 42 -2.95 10.52 0.44
N ASN A 43 -2.61 9.41 1.08
CA ASN A 43 -2.40 8.12 0.43
C ASN A 43 -2.63 6.97 1.40
N LEU A 44 -2.73 5.77 0.86
CA LEU A 44 -2.55 4.56 1.65
C LEU A 44 -1.08 4.16 1.59
N GLY A 45 -0.34 4.57 2.61
CA GLY A 45 1.03 4.11 2.79
C GLY A 45 0.99 2.68 3.29
N PHE A 46 1.58 1.78 2.54
CA PHE A 46 1.74 0.39 2.94
C PHE A 46 3.21 0.04 2.84
N ILE A 47 3.62 -0.89 3.70
CA ILE A 47 4.91 -1.53 3.64
C ILE A 47 6.05 -0.62 4.06
N TYR A 48 6.76 -1.16 5.04
CA TYR A 48 8.06 -0.78 5.47
C TYR A 48 8.91 -2.04 5.26
N TRP A 49 10.13 -1.87 4.75
CA TRP A 49 11.37 -2.54 5.16
C TRP A 49 12.18 -3.20 4.04
N SER A 50 13.49 -3.07 4.27
CA SER A 50 14.67 -3.44 3.48
C SER A 50 14.73 -2.98 2.01
N SER A 51 15.71 -2.12 1.72
CA SER A 51 16.17 -1.88 0.35
C SER A 51 17.05 -3.01 -0.20
N THR A 52 17.39 -3.99 0.62
CA THR A 52 18.36 -5.05 0.29
C THR A 52 17.73 -6.44 0.19
N ASN A 53 16.53 -6.64 0.74
CA ASN A 53 15.82 -7.92 0.69
C ASN A 53 14.56 -7.79 -0.15
N PRO A 54 14.22 -8.83 -0.93
CA PRO A 54 12.93 -8.89 -1.60
C PRO A 54 11.80 -8.97 -0.55
N SER A 55 10.75 -8.18 -0.76
CA SER A 55 9.52 -8.23 0.03
C SER A 55 8.35 -8.59 -0.87
N THR A 56 7.39 -9.34 -0.32
CA THR A 56 6.13 -9.63 -1.00
C THR A 56 5.00 -8.90 -0.31
N THR A 57 4.21 -8.18 -1.11
CA THR A 57 3.04 -7.47 -0.64
C THR A 57 1.81 -7.91 -1.41
N ILE A 58 0.73 -8.22 -0.68
CA ILE A 58 -0.58 -8.46 -1.26
C ILE A 58 -1.54 -7.39 -0.74
N VAL A 59 -2.13 -6.62 -1.66
CA VAL A 59 -3.17 -5.62 -1.34
C VAL A 59 -4.51 -6.08 -1.91
N GLN A 60 -5.49 -6.25 -1.04
CA GLN A 60 -6.87 -6.57 -1.41
C GLN A 60 -7.72 -5.32 -1.27
N ILE A 61 -8.39 -4.91 -2.35
CA ILE A 61 -9.27 -3.74 -2.37
C ILE A 61 -10.71 -4.24 -2.40
N GLN A 62 -11.48 -3.91 -1.37
CA GLN A 62 -12.83 -4.42 -1.20
C GLN A 62 -13.83 -3.50 -1.90
N ASN A 63 -14.80 -4.11 -2.61
CA ASN A 63 -15.92 -3.41 -3.25
C ASN A 63 -15.48 -2.24 -4.17
N TYR A 64 -14.42 -2.43 -4.94
CA TYR A 64 -13.79 -1.35 -5.73
C TYR A 64 -14.77 -0.63 -6.67
N SER A 65 -15.76 -1.34 -7.23
CA SER A 65 -16.74 -0.81 -8.19
C SER A 65 -18.04 -0.28 -7.54
N ASN A 66 -18.27 -0.56 -6.25
CA ASN A 66 -19.46 -0.08 -5.55
C ASN A 66 -19.44 1.47 -5.51
N THR A 67 -20.58 2.15 -5.59
CA THR A 67 -20.65 3.63 -5.57
C THR A 67 -21.35 4.22 -4.36
N THR A 68 -21.66 3.39 -3.35
CA THR A 68 -22.49 3.76 -2.19
C THR A 68 -21.75 3.69 -0.86
N THR A 69 -20.60 3.02 -0.80
CA THR A 69 -19.82 2.83 0.43
C THR A 69 -18.39 3.33 0.28
N TYR A 70 -17.76 3.74 1.39
CA TYR A 70 -16.32 4.02 1.40
C TYR A 70 -15.50 2.76 1.13
N LYS A 71 -14.32 2.91 0.53
CA LYS A 71 -13.49 1.77 0.13
C LYS A 71 -12.52 1.39 1.22
N THR A 72 -12.40 0.09 1.46
CA THR A 72 -11.40 -0.45 2.37
C THR A 72 -10.40 -1.30 1.62
N SER A 73 -9.19 -1.36 2.15
CA SER A 73 -8.14 -2.25 1.65
C SER A 73 -7.49 -3.02 2.78
N LEU A 74 -7.02 -4.23 2.50
CA LEU A 74 -6.17 -5.01 3.38
C LEU A 74 -4.83 -5.24 2.67
N ALA A 75 -3.75 -4.67 3.19
CA ALA A 75 -2.40 -4.96 2.73
C ALA A 75 -1.69 -5.87 3.73
N ARG A 76 -1.03 -6.92 3.23
CA ARG A 76 -0.19 -7.81 4.03
C ARG A 76 1.17 -7.90 3.38
N THR A 77 2.21 -7.84 4.20
CA THR A 77 3.60 -7.83 3.76
C THR A 77 4.40 -8.84 4.55
N SER A 78 5.28 -9.54 3.86
CA SER A 78 6.29 -10.39 4.47
C SER A 78 7.66 -10.15 3.83
N GLU A 79 8.66 -10.04 4.69
CA GLU A 79 10.09 -9.98 4.39
C GLU A 79 10.83 -10.83 5.44
N SER A 80 12.11 -11.12 5.23
CA SER A 80 12.89 -11.89 6.21
C SER A 80 12.91 -11.22 7.58
N GLY A 81 12.28 -11.84 8.57
CA GLY A 81 12.19 -11.33 9.95
C GLY A 81 11.14 -10.24 10.15
N VAL A 82 10.39 -9.85 9.11
CA VAL A 82 9.40 -8.76 9.19
C VAL A 82 8.06 -9.20 8.63
N ALA A 83 6.99 -8.92 9.37
CA ALA A 83 5.62 -9.15 8.91
C ALA A 83 4.74 -7.96 9.29
N ALA A 84 3.89 -7.52 8.36
CA ALA A 84 3.01 -6.39 8.60
C ALA A 84 1.63 -6.58 7.96
N ALA A 85 0.61 -6.04 8.62
CA ALA A 85 -0.74 -5.94 8.10
C ALA A 85 -1.29 -4.52 8.28
N TYR A 86 -1.92 -4.00 7.22
CA TYR A 86 -2.50 -2.67 7.18
C TYR A 86 -3.95 -2.77 6.71
N VAL A 87 -4.87 -2.13 7.43
CA VAL A 87 -6.22 -1.87 6.95
C VAL A 87 -6.29 -0.41 6.53
N GLY A 88 -6.56 -0.17 5.26
CA GLY A 88 -6.76 1.15 4.67
C GLY A 88 -8.24 1.49 4.53
N LEU A 89 -8.58 2.76 4.72
CA LEU A 89 -9.88 3.34 4.40
C LEU A 89 -9.65 4.54 3.50
N TRP A 90 -10.30 4.55 2.33
CA TRP A 90 -10.45 5.71 1.47
C TRP A 90 -11.89 6.22 1.57
N ARG A 91 -12.04 7.45 2.09
CA ARG A 91 -13.34 8.07 2.40
C ARG A 91 -14.01 8.67 1.16
N SER A 92 -14.03 7.90 0.07
CA SER A 92 -14.77 8.23 -1.15
C SER A 92 -15.70 7.08 -1.49
N THR A 93 -16.91 7.42 -1.94
CA THR A 93 -17.84 6.44 -2.48
C THR A 93 -17.58 6.14 -3.95
N SER A 94 -16.73 6.90 -4.63
CA SER A 94 -16.43 6.71 -6.05
C SER A 94 -15.90 5.30 -6.34
N ALA A 95 -16.26 4.74 -7.50
CA ALA A 95 -15.64 3.52 -7.97
C ALA A 95 -14.13 3.77 -8.21
N ILE A 96 -13.28 2.82 -7.84
CA ILE A 96 -11.84 2.87 -8.11
C ILE A 96 -11.62 2.41 -9.55
N THR A 97 -11.14 3.32 -10.39
CA THR A 97 -10.86 3.07 -11.82
C THR A 97 -9.38 3.17 -12.15
N SER A 98 -8.59 3.79 -11.28
CA SER A 98 -7.14 3.80 -11.38
C SER A 98 -6.45 3.58 -10.04
N LEU A 99 -5.29 2.94 -10.11
CA LEU A 99 -4.38 2.68 -9.01
C LEU A 99 -3.03 3.25 -9.39
N THR A 100 -2.47 4.10 -8.55
CA THR A 100 -1.09 4.57 -8.71
C THR A 100 -0.26 4.05 -7.55
N ILE A 101 0.81 3.32 -7.87
CA ILE A 101 1.77 2.83 -6.88
C ILE A 101 3.03 3.68 -7.00
N THR A 102 3.34 4.43 -5.96
CA THR A 102 4.55 5.27 -5.89
C THR A 102 5.41 4.84 -4.72
N ARG A 103 6.72 4.91 -4.90
CA ARG A 103 7.70 4.86 -3.82
C ARG A 103 7.61 6.11 -2.94
N GLY A 104 7.82 5.95 -1.64
CA GLY A 104 7.89 7.06 -0.68
C GLY A 104 9.30 7.60 -0.42
N SER A 105 10.32 7.07 -1.08
CA SER A 105 11.72 7.52 -0.99
C SER A 105 12.39 7.58 -2.37
N THR A 106 13.67 7.98 -2.41
CA THR A 106 14.47 8.24 -3.60
C THR A 106 14.88 6.99 -4.41
N ASN A 107 14.61 5.77 -3.93
CA ASN A 107 15.09 4.55 -4.59
C ASN A 107 14.04 3.94 -5.51
N ASP A 108 14.44 3.65 -6.74
CA ASP A 108 13.54 3.02 -7.72
C ASP A 108 13.10 1.60 -7.32
N PHE A 109 11.98 1.13 -7.87
CA PHE A 109 11.61 -0.28 -7.81
C PHE A 109 12.75 -1.03 -8.49
N ALA A 110 13.40 -1.92 -7.76
CA ALA A 110 14.56 -2.63 -8.27
C ALA A 110 14.21 -3.37 -9.56
N SER A 111 15.18 -3.45 -10.48
CA SER A 111 15.03 -4.25 -11.70
C SER A 111 14.61 -5.67 -11.35
N GLY A 112 13.60 -6.20 -12.04
CA GLY A 112 12.99 -7.50 -11.73
C GLY A 112 11.80 -7.45 -10.75
N SER A 113 11.43 -6.27 -10.25
CA SER A 113 10.16 -6.11 -9.52
C SER A 113 8.97 -6.49 -10.40
N THR A 114 7.99 -7.19 -9.84
CA THR A 114 6.78 -7.60 -10.56
C THR A 114 5.53 -7.05 -9.89
N PHE A 115 4.57 -6.59 -10.69
CA PHE A 115 3.28 -6.11 -10.24
C PHE A 115 2.20 -6.88 -10.98
N ASN A 116 1.32 -7.52 -10.22
CA ASN A 116 0.23 -8.30 -10.78
C ASN A 116 -1.10 -7.78 -10.21
N LEU A 117 -2.05 -7.54 -11.12
CA LEU A 117 -3.39 -7.10 -10.78
C LEU A 117 -4.39 -8.19 -11.19
N TYR A 118 -5.22 -8.60 -10.23
CA TYR A 118 -6.21 -9.66 -10.41
C TYR A 118 -7.60 -9.18 -10.00
N GLY A 119 -8.64 -9.88 -10.47
CA GLY A 119 -10.01 -9.67 -9.98
C GLY A 119 -10.70 -8.41 -10.52
N VAL A 120 -10.18 -7.84 -11.60
CA VAL A 120 -10.78 -6.73 -12.33
C VAL A 120 -11.46 -7.27 -13.58
N ALA A 121 -12.73 -6.96 -13.76
CA ALA A 121 -13.38 -7.18 -15.05
C ALA A 121 -12.83 -6.11 -16.01
N ASN A 122 -12.04 -6.51 -17.01
CA ASN A 122 -11.46 -5.67 -18.07
C ASN A 122 -10.40 -4.63 -17.65
N ALA A 123 -9.33 -5.02 -16.94
CA ALA A 123 -8.20 -4.11 -16.67
C ALA A 123 -7.10 -4.14 -17.75
N SER A 124 -6.51 -2.97 -18.01
CA SER A 124 -5.21 -2.81 -18.68
C SER A 124 -4.18 -2.34 -17.64
N ILE A 125 -3.00 -2.95 -17.60
CA ILE A 125 -1.89 -2.56 -16.72
C ILE A 125 -0.90 -1.73 -17.55
N THR A 126 -0.64 -0.49 -17.12
CA THR A 126 0.41 0.36 -17.73
C THR A 126 1.56 0.48 -16.74
N ASN A 127 2.72 -0.08 -17.09
CA ASN A 127 3.96 0.14 -16.35
C ASN A 127 4.52 1.51 -16.75
N VAL A 128 4.65 2.42 -15.79
CA VAL A 128 5.40 3.68 -15.92
C VAL A 128 6.78 3.54 -15.28
#